data_AF-A0A1E7Z5H7-F1
#
_entry.id   AF-A0A1E7Z5H7-F1
#
_cell.length_a   1.000
_cell.length_b   1.000
_cell.length_c   1.000
_cell.angle_alpha   90.00
_cell.angle_beta   90.00
_cell.angle_gamma   90.00
#
_symmetry.space_group_name_H-M   'P 1'
#
loop_
_entity.id
_entity.type
_entity.pdbx_description
1 polymer ?
#
loop_
_entity_poly.entity_id
_entity_poly.type
_entity_poly.pdbx_seq_one_letter_code
_entity_poly.pdbx_strand_id
1 'polypeptide(L)'
;MIVTINTATETTQMYRYLAAANVAGSPVILLEDGVYQVYKLASLCSTLKVRQLDAEQRGVQVEDAALITDSEIVVLIEQYGKQVVVK
;
A
#
# COMPACT_ATOMS: atom_id res chain seq x y z
N MET A 1 -9.68 -2.08 -8.66
CA MET A 1 -8.53 -2.93 -8.29
C MET A 1 -7.76 -2.24 -7.17
N ILE A 2 -7.22 -2.97 -6.20
CA ILE A 2 -6.32 -2.47 -5.15
C ILE A 2 -5.02 -3.24 -5.26
N VAL A 3 -3.90 -2.57 -5.00
CA VAL A 3 -2.59 -3.21 -4.88
C VAL A 3 -2.20 -3.22 -3.41
N THR A 4 -1.86 -4.39 -2.90
CA THR A 4 -1.37 -4.59 -1.55
C THR A 4 0.07 -5.08 -1.62
N ILE A 5 0.97 -4.40 -0.92
CA ILE A 5 2.39 -4.76 -0.84
C ILE A 5 2.65 -5.18 0.61
N ASN A 6 2.99 -6.45 0.82
CA ASN A 6 3.20 -7.01 2.16
C ASN A 6 4.67 -7.36 2.46
N THR A 7 5.56 -7.11 1.51
CA THR A 7 6.98 -7.46 1.56
C THR A 7 7.84 -6.21 1.53
N ALA A 8 9.02 -6.23 2.15
CA ALA A 8 10.03 -5.20 1.94
C ALA A 8 10.84 -5.41 0.64
N THR A 9 10.68 -6.57 -0.01
CA THR A 9 11.47 -6.93 -1.19
C THR A 9 10.95 -6.23 -2.43
N GLU A 10 11.87 -5.61 -3.16
CA GLU A 10 11.54 -4.95 -4.42
C GLU A 10 11.59 -5.92 -5.59
N THR A 11 10.57 -5.87 -6.43
CA THR A 11 10.53 -6.64 -7.67
C THR A 11 10.08 -5.78 -8.85
N THR A 12 10.52 -6.11 -10.06
CA THR A 12 10.03 -5.46 -11.28
C THR A 12 8.50 -5.54 -11.40
N GLN A 13 7.91 -6.63 -10.89
CA GLN A 13 6.46 -6.82 -10.90
C GLN A 13 5.75 -5.82 -9.97
N MET A 14 6.30 -5.55 -8.79
CA MET A 14 5.78 -4.53 -7.86
C MET A 14 5.64 -3.17 -8.56
N TYR A 15 6.69 -2.72 -9.25
CA TYR A 15 6.69 -1.45 -9.97
C TYR A 15 5.69 -1.41 -11.12
N ARG A 16 5.47 -2.53 -11.81
CA ARG A 16 4.44 -2.63 -12.85
C ARG A 16 3.03 -2.46 -12.26
N TYR A 17 2.76 -3.08 -11.12
CA TYR A 17 1.47 -2.90 -10.44
C TYR A 17 1.30 -1.50 -9.85
N LEU A 18 2.37 -0.92 -9.31
CA LEU A 18 2.37 0.46 -8.83
C LEU A 18 2.03 1.45 -9.96
N ALA A 19 2.68 1.31 -11.11
CA ALA A 19 2.43 2.13 -12.29
C ALA A 19 0.98 1.98 -12.79
N ALA A 20 0.46 0.75 -12.85
CA ALA A 20 -0.92 0.49 -13.23
C ALA A 20 -1.91 1.10 -12.22
N ALA A 21 -1.63 1.01 -10.91
CA ALA A 21 -2.45 1.59 -9.87
C ALA A 21 -2.50 3.12 -9.96
N ASN A 22 -1.35 3.76 -10.19
CA ASN A 22 -1.26 5.21 -10.38
C ASN A 22 -2.08 5.69 -11.57
N VAL A 23 -1.99 5.01 -12.72
CA VAL A 23 -2.78 5.36 -13.92
C VAL A 23 -4.28 5.20 -13.66
N ALA A 24 -4.67 4.17 -12.91
CA ALA A 24 -6.07 3.87 -12.61
C ALA A 24 -6.62 4.65 -11.40
N GLY A 25 -5.82 5.48 -10.72
CA GLY A 25 -6.20 6.11 -9.45
C GLY A 25 -6.57 5.09 -8.35
N SER A 26 -6.02 3.88 -8.44
CA SER A 26 -6.33 2.79 -7.53
C SER A 26 -5.51 2.90 -6.24
N PRO A 27 -6.08 2.55 -5.06
CA PRO A 27 -5.34 2.53 -3.81
C PRO A 27 -4.17 1.55 -3.84
N VAL A 28 -3.04 1.98 -3.29
CA VAL A 28 -1.91 1.11 -2.95
C VAL A 28 -1.80 1.05 -1.43
N ILE A 29 -1.79 -0.15 -0.86
CA ILE A 29 -1.79 -0.37 0.58
C ILE A 29 -0.50 -1.09 0.98
N LEU A 30 0.26 -0.49 1.88
CA LEU A 30 1.39 -1.13 2.56
C LEU A 30 0.91 -1.77 3.85
N LEU A 31 1.25 -3.04 4.05
CA LEU A 31 0.98 -3.78 5.28
C LEU A 31 2.11 -4.77 5.56
N GLU A 32 2.09 -5.43 6.70
CA GLU A 32 3.17 -6.32 7.15
C GLU A 32 4.55 -5.67 6.96
N ASP A 33 5.51 -6.33 6.33
CA ASP A 33 6.86 -5.79 6.09
C ASP A 33 6.90 -4.79 4.91
N GLY A 34 5.80 -4.67 4.16
CA GLY A 34 5.65 -3.66 3.12
C GLY A 34 5.70 -2.22 3.65
N VAL A 35 5.40 -2.00 4.94
CA VAL A 35 5.43 -0.67 5.54
C VAL A 35 6.81 -0.01 5.50
N TYR A 36 7.89 -0.79 5.46
CA TYR A 36 9.25 -0.26 5.35
C TYR A 36 9.51 0.45 4.01
N GLN A 37 8.66 0.21 3.00
CA GLN A 37 8.77 0.86 1.70
C GLN A 37 8.15 2.26 1.64
N VAL A 38 7.52 2.74 2.71
CA VAL A 38 6.73 3.99 2.71
C VAL A 38 7.52 5.19 2.20
N TYR A 39 8.75 5.41 2.67
CA TYR A 39 9.59 6.55 2.28
C TYR A 39 9.93 6.52 0.79
N LYS A 40 10.08 5.33 0.21
CA LYS A 40 10.40 5.16 -1.19
C LYS A 40 9.17 5.36 -2.08
N LEU A 41 8.04 4.79 -1.67
CA LEU A 41 6.83 4.73 -2.50
C LEU A 41 5.95 5.98 -2.36
N ALA A 42 6.04 6.73 -1.27
CA ALA A 42 5.22 7.93 -1.06
C ALA A 42 5.42 8.98 -2.16
N SER A 43 6.66 9.18 -2.61
CA SER A 43 6.96 10.09 -3.74
C SER A 43 6.48 9.57 -5.10
N LEU A 44 6.23 8.26 -5.21
CA LEU A 44 5.90 7.58 -6.47
C LEU A 44 4.41 7.29 -6.59
N CYS A 45 3.63 7.36 -5.52
CA CYS A 45 2.24 6.93 -5.49
C CYS A 45 1.39 7.84 -4.60
N SER A 46 0.56 8.68 -5.24
CA SER A 46 -0.32 9.62 -4.53
C SER A 46 -1.52 8.96 -3.85
N THR A 47 -1.85 7.72 -4.21
CA THR A 47 -2.94 6.94 -3.60
C THR A 47 -2.47 6.02 -2.48
N LEU A 48 -1.19 6.15 -2.07
CA LEU A 48 -0.55 5.31 -1.07
C LEU A 48 -1.22 5.43 0.29
N LYS A 49 -1.45 4.27 0.90
CA LYS A 49 -1.99 4.09 2.24
C LYS A 49 -1.13 3.10 2.99
N VAL A 50 -1.05 3.25 4.30
CA VAL A 50 -0.28 2.36 5.18
C VAL A 50 -1.21 1.85 6.26
N ARG A 51 -1.19 0.54 6.49
CA ARG A 51 -1.94 -0.06 7.59
C ARG A 51 -1.37 0.42 8.92
N GLN A 52 -2.21 1.09 9.72
CA GLN A 52 -1.80 1.74 10.95
C GLN A 52 -1.17 0.76 11.95
N LEU A 53 -1.84 -0.38 12.18
CA LEU A 53 -1.37 -1.39 13.13
C LEU A 53 0.06 -1.89 12.80
N ASP A 54 0.35 -2.12 11.52
CA ASP A 54 1.66 -2.61 11.10
C ASP A 54 2.76 -1.55 11.22
N ALA A 55 2.44 -0.29 10.92
CA ALA A 55 3.36 0.83 11.09
C ALA A 55 3.71 1.04 12.58
N GLU A 56 2.72 1.00 13.47
CA GLU A 56 2.90 1.13 14.92
C GLU A 56 3.73 -0.03 15.49
N GLN A 57 3.39 -1.28 15.14
CA GLN A 57 4.11 -2.47 15.62
C GLN A 57 5.57 -2.52 15.16
N ARG A 58 5.85 -1.96 13.97
CA ARG A 58 7.21 -1.92 13.40
C ARG A 58 7.96 -0.63 13.70
N GLY A 59 7.36 0.32 14.43
CA GLY A 59 7.97 1.61 14.76
C GLY A 59 8.27 2.48 13.54
N VAL A 60 7.51 2.33 12.46
CA VAL A 60 7.69 3.11 11.22
C VAL A 60 6.85 4.38 11.31
N GLN A 61 7.50 5.54 11.25
CA GLN A 61 6.82 6.82 11.13
C GLN A 61 6.29 7.01 9.71
N VAL A 62 5.05 7.47 9.60
CA VAL A 62 4.37 7.68 8.32
C VAL A 62 3.89 9.13 8.29
N GLU A 63 4.56 9.96 7.50
CA GLU A 63 4.24 11.38 7.32
C GLU A 63 3.67 11.67 5.92
N ASP A 64 4.18 10.97 4.90
CA ASP A 64 3.87 11.23 3.49
C ASP A 64 2.79 10.29 2.91
N ALA A 65 2.06 9.55 3.75
CA ALA A 65 1.00 8.64 3.32
C ALA A 65 -0.15 8.61 4.32
N ALA A 66 -1.33 8.18 3.86
CA ALA A 66 -2.49 8.06 4.74
C ALA A 66 -2.41 6.77 5.57
N LEU A 67 -2.48 6.90 6.89
CA LEU A 67 -2.68 5.76 7.80
C LEU A 67 -4.14 5.30 7.73
N ILE A 68 -4.35 3.99 7.60
CA ILE A 68 -5.68 3.39 7.52
C ILE A 68 -5.82 2.19 8.46
N THR A 69 -7.04 1.99 8.94
CA THR A 69 -7.46 0.87 9.80
C THR A 69 -7.91 -0.35 8.99
N ASP A 70 -8.05 -1.49 9.65
CA ASP A 70 -8.56 -2.73 9.01
C ASP A 70 -9.97 -2.56 8.45
N SER A 71 -10.83 -1.81 9.14
CA SER A 71 -12.18 -1.51 8.66
C SER A 71 -12.16 -0.71 7.35
N GLU A 72 -11.25 0.26 7.21
CA GLU A 72 -11.09 1.03 5.98
C GLU A 72 -10.52 0.18 4.85
N ILE A 73 -9.61 -0.75 5.14
CA ILE A 73 -9.09 -1.71 4.15
C ILE A 73 -10.24 -2.55 3.57
N VAL A 74 -11.14 -3.06 4.43
CA VAL A 74 -12.31 -3.84 4.00
C VAL A 74 -13.22 -3.02 3.08
N VAL A 75 -13.55 -1.78 3.48
CA VAL A 75 -14.37 -0.87 2.65
C VAL A 75 -13.74 -0.63 1.28
N LEU A 76 -12.42 -0.42 1.23
CA LEU A 76 -11.71 -0.27 -0.04
C LEU A 76 -11.83 -1.55 -0.89
N ILE A 77 -11.61 -2.73 -0.31
CA ILE A 77 -11.73 -4.00 -1.01
C ILE A 77 -13.12 -4.17 -1.63
N GLU A 78 -14.18 -3.87 -0.88
CA GLU A 78 -15.55 -3.91 -1.38
C GLU A 78 -15.80 -2.91 -2.52
N GLN A 79 -15.30 -1.68 -2.40
CA GLN A 79 -15.48 -0.64 -3.41
C GLN A 79 -14.76 -0.98 -4.74
N TYR A 80 -13.55 -1.55 -4.66
CA TYR A 80 -12.70 -1.73 -5.84
C TYR A 80 -12.73 -3.15 -6.42
N GLY A 81 -13.37 -4.10 -5.74
CA GLY A 81 -13.80 -5.42 -6.21
C GLY A 81 -12.71 -6.44 -6.59
N LYS A 82 -11.44 -6.02 -6.68
CA LYS A 82 -10.30 -6.89 -7.02
C LYS A 82 -9.06 -6.47 -6.27
N GLN A 83 -8.37 -7.42 -5.65
CA GLN A 83 -7.10 -7.20 -4.94
C GLN A 83 -5.96 -7.92 -5.66
N VAL A 84 -4.82 -7.25 -5.76
CA VAL A 84 -3.53 -7.83 -6.18
C VAL A 84 -2.60 -7.76 -4.99
N VAL A 85 -2.04 -8.90 -4.58
CA VAL A 85 -1.09 -8.98 -3.46
C VAL A 85 0.32 -9.22 -4.01
N VAL A 86 1.25 -8.35 -3.64
CA VAL A 86 2.67 -8.43 -3.99
C VAL A 86 3.44 -8.89 -2.76
N LYS A 87 4.13 -10.03 -2.88
CA LYS A 87 4.90 -10.73 -1.85
C LYS A 87 6.37 -10.81 -2.20
#